data_AF-A0A1G6M5B1-F1
#
_entry.id   AF-A0A1G6M5B1-F1
#
_cell.length_a   1.000
_cell.length_b   1.000
_cell.length_c   1.000
_cell.angle_alpha   90.00
_cell.angle_beta   90.00
_cell.angle_gamma   90.00
#
_symmetry.space_group_name_H-M   'P 1'
#
loop_
_entity.id
_entity.type
_entity.pdbx_description
1 polymer ?
#
loop_
_entity_poly.entity_id
_entity_poly.type
_entity_poly.pdbx_seq_one_letter_code
_entity_poly.pdbx_strand_id
1 'polypeptide(L)'
;MKRTILLGVTLLLLYPVRAQSVQPFRHGDRVALVGNSITHGGRYHAYLWLYYMTHFPNRRITLYNCGIGGDMAGGMLQRLTTDVFSKDPTIIFLTFGMNDSGYAEFLQSNSNELADKNVARSHKDYQLIEEELTRYRKAKKVIISSSPYDETAKISAPVYPGKNNTILRIADFQRASALTNQWGFIDLTRPITALNLKGQQQDSTFTLTGKDRIHPDVDGYLAMTYFILKAQGLAGDPVARVGIDVQGAKVFQSANCTVSKLSVSPSHIRFHYLANALPFPIDTAFSSWNSRRASDALKWIPFMEEFNNERFIISGLKKGDYLLRINGDSIGVWSHQQLAQGINLALQTNTPQYRQAEALRILNEDRWMLEMKLRGYYWIQYMYFRDKGMLFNDDPAAVADVTREATHNIYVAAHLENYLKGHHKAVRDGWIAEMQALTNKIYANNKPRQQEIEIVPLTP
;
A
#
# COMPACT_ATOMS: atom_id res chain seq x y z
N MET A 1 -12.72 22.14 -69.41
CA MET A 1 -11.78 21.94 -68.29
C MET A 1 -12.57 21.51 -67.06
N LYS A 2 -12.61 20.22 -66.72
CA LYS A 2 -13.22 19.72 -65.47
C LYS A 2 -12.10 19.28 -64.54
N ARG A 3 -11.97 19.95 -63.39
CA ARG A 3 -11.02 19.60 -62.32
C ARG A 3 -11.65 18.54 -61.43
N THR A 4 -11.03 17.38 -61.35
CA THR A 4 -11.36 16.34 -60.37
C THR A 4 -10.46 16.54 -59.16
N ILE A 5 -11.04 16.84 -57.99
CA ILE A 5 -10.32 16.93 -56.72
C ILE A 5 -10.40 15.56 -56.05
N LEU A 6 -9.24 14.94 -55.81
CA LEU A 6 -9.12 13.70 -55.06
C LEU A 6 -8.86 14.07 -53.58
N LEU A 7 -9.84 13.85 -52.70
CA LEU A 7 -9.64 13.94 -51.25
C LEU A 7 -9.01 12.64 -50.74
N GLY A 8 -7.76 12.71 -50.29
CA GLY A 8 -7.11 11.61 -49.55
C GLY A 8 -7.58 11.61 -48.10
N VAL A 9 -8.20 10.52 -47.65
CA VAL A 9 -8.52 10.27 -46.23
C VAL A 9 -7.30 9.64 -45.57
N THR A 10 -6.60 10.42 -44.74
CA THR A 10 -5.51 9.91 -43.90
C THR A 10 -6.12 9.26 -42.65
N LEU A 11 -6.03 7.94 -42.53
CA LEU A 11 -6.44 7.20 -41.35
C LEU A 11 -5.42 7.45 -40.22
N LEU A 12 -5.77 8.32 -39.26
CA LEU A 12 -5.02 8.49 -38.01
C LEU A 12 -5.23 7.24 -37.14
N LEU A 13 -4.26 6.33 -37.16
CA LEU A 13 -4.15 5.24 -36.19
C LEU A 13 -3.85 5.86 -34.80
N LEU A 14 -4.91 6.06 -34.02
CA LEU A 14 -4.81 6.36 -32.59
C LEU A 14 -4.26 5.12 -31.88
N TYR A 15 -2.94 5.08 -31.68
CA TYR A 15 -2.35 4.15 -30.73
C TYR A 15 -2.91 4.46 -29.34
N PRO A 16 -3.43 3.47 -28.60
CA PRO A 16 -3.77 3.70 -27.20
C PRO A 16 -2.47 4.08 -26.48
N VAL A 17 -2.41 5.31 -25.99
CA VAL A 17 -1.43 5.73 -25.00
C VAL A 17 -1.57 4.72 -23.85
N ARG A 18 -0.59 3.83 -23.69
CA ARG A 18 -0.55 2.88 -22.58
C ARG A 18 -0.39 3.68 -21.30
N ALA A 19 -1.51 4.10 -20.71
CA ALA A 19 -1.57 4.83 -19.46
C ALA A 19 -1.19 3.98 -18.22
N GLN A 20 -0.66 2.76 -18.43
CA GLN A 20 -0.37 1.83 -17.35
C GLN A 20 1.05 1.27 -17.47
N SER A 21 1.98 1.87 -16.72
CA SER A 21 3.37 1.40 -16.60
C SER A 21 3.50 0.22 -15.62
N VAL A 22 2.55 0.04 -14.70
CA VAL A 22 2.57 -1.01 -13.67
C VAL A 22 1.31 -1.86 -13.74
N GLN A 23 1.47 -3.16 -13.92
CA GLN A 23 0.34 -4.10 -14.01
C GLN A 23 -0.09 -4.56 -12.60
N PRO A 24 -1.39 -4.85 -12.38
CA PRO A 24 -1.85 -5.54 -11.18
C PRO A 24 -1.16 -6.89 -11.01
N PHE A 25 -1.01 -7.32 -9.75
CA PHE A 25 -0.47 -8.63 -9.44
C PHE A 25 -1.43 -9.74 -9.85
N ARG A 26 -0.86 -10.87 -10.27
CA ARG A 26 -1.55 -12.06 -10.73
C ARG A 26 -1.40 -13.18 -9.71
N HIS A 27 -2.28 -14.17 -9.81
CA HIS A 27 -2.15 -15.39 -9.00
C HIS A 27 -0.75 -15.99 -9.13
N GLY A 28 -0.12 -16.31 -8.01
CA GLY A 28 1.23 -16.87 -7.93
C GLY A 28 2.36 -15.83 -7.89
N ASP A 29 2.07 -14.53 -8.02
CA ASP A 29 3.12 -13.51 -7.96
C ASP A 29 3.80 -13.47 -6.58
N ARG A 30 5.12 -13.33 -6.63
CA ARG A 30 6.03 -13.15 -5.49
C ARG A 30 6.65 -11.78 -5.61
N VAL A 31 6.25 -10.86 -4.74
CA VAL A 31 6.58 -9.43 -4.85
C VAL A 31 7.55 -9.06 -3.74
N ALA A 32 8.77 -8.71 -4.09
CA ALA A 32 9.75 -8.19 -3.13
C ALA A 32 9.69 -6.65 -3.12
N LEU A 33 9.44 -6.06 -1.96
CA LEU A 33 9.47 -4.61 -1.76
C LEU A 33 10.78 -4.23 -1.07
N VAL A 34 11.73 -3.78 -1.89
CA VAL A 34 13.07 -3.37 -1.48
C VAL A 34 13.07 -1.89 -1.14
N GLY A 35 13.52 -1.55 0.07
CA GLY A 35 13.67 -0.15 0.45
C GLY A 35 14.41 0.06 1.76
N ASN A 36 14.26 1.27 2.30
CA ASN A 36 14.92 1.71 3.53
C ASN A 36 14.01 1.56 4.77
N SER A 37 14.18 2.41 5.80
CA SER A 37 13.36 2.43 7.02
C SER A 37 11.86 2.60 6.77
N ILE A 38 11.46 3.39 5.77
CA ILE A 38 10.06 3.60 5.38
C ILE A 38 9.43 2.28 4.89
N THR A 39 10.23 1.40 4.29
CA THR A 39 9.79 0.05 3.90
C THR A 39 9.95 -0.95 5.03
N HIS A 40 11.06 -0.87 5.78
CA HIS A 40 11.34 -1.74 6.91
C HIS A 40 10.19 -1.69 7.91
N GLY A 41 9.95 -0.54 8.54
CA GLY A 41 8.94 -0.35 9.58
C GLY A 41 7.58 0.13 9.08
N GLY A 42 7.39 0.27 7.77
CA GLY A 42 6.15 0.79 7.21
C GLY A 42 5.07 -0.25 6.98
N ARG A 43 3.85 0.24 6.75
CA ARG A 43 2.65 -0.60 6.50
C ARG A 43 2.11 -0.51 5.08
N TYR A 44 2.67 0.32 4.20
CA TYR A 44 2.12 0.47 2.85
C TYR A 44 2.10 -0.85 2.06
N HIS A 45 3.08 -1.72 2.26
CA HIS A 45 3.11 -3.05 1.65
C HIS A 45 2.12 -4.02 2.30
N ALA A 46 1.90 -3.93 3.61
CA ALA A 46 0.87 -4.70 4.31
C ALA A 46 -0.53 -4.28 3.86
N TYR A 47 -0.79 -2.98 3.69
CA TYR A 47 -2.05 -2.45 3.15
C TYR A 47 -2.23 -2.82 1.68
N LEU A 48 -1.16 -2.77 0.88
CA LEU A 48 -1.18 -3.27 -0.49
C LEU A 48 -1.59 -4.75 -0.52
N TRP A 49 -0.99 -5.61 0.31
CA TRP A 49 -1.37 -7.02 0.35
C TRP A 49 -2.81 -7.21 0.83
N LEU A 50 -3.23 -6.45 1.86
CA LEU A 50 -4.60 -6.50 2.38
C LEU A 50 -5.63 -6.20 1.30
N TYR A 51 -5.36 -5.20 0.45
CA TYR A 51 -6.24 -4.90 -0.69
C TYR A 51 -6.36 -6.09 -1.64
N TYR A 52 -5.26 -6.76 -1.99
CA TYR A 52 -5.33 -7.97 -2.81
C TYR A 52 -6.03 -9.14 -2.09
N MET A 53 -5.84 -9.27 -0.78
CA MET A 53 -6.49 -10.30 0.04
C MET A 53 -8.01 -10.13 0.07
N THR A 54 -8.53 -8.89 0.16
CA THR A 54 -9.96 -8.60 0.24
C THR A 54 -10.62 -8.43 -1.14
N HIS A 55 -9.99 -7.66 -2.03
CA HIS A 55 -10.57 -7.27 -3.32
C HIS A 55 -10.40 -8.37 -4.38
N PHE A 56 -9.35 -9.18 -4.28
CA PHE A 56 -9.10 -10.30 -5.21
C PHE A 56 -8.94 -11.63 -4.47
N PRO A 57 -10.00 -12.14 -3.82
CA PRO A 57 -9.87 -13.25 -2.89
C PRO A 57 -9.35 -14.54 -3.53
N ASN A 58 -9.51 -14.71 -4.85
CA ASN A 58 -9.02 -15.86 -5.63
C ASN A 58 -7.61 -15.65 -6.24
N ARG A 59 -7.01 -14.47 -6.12
CA ARG A 59 -5.65 -14.16 -6.60
C ARG A 59 -4.67 -14.23 -5.43
N ARG A 60 -4.21 -15.44 -5.12
CA ARG A 60 -3.20 -15.64 -4.10
C ARG A 60 -1.85 -15.11 -4.58
N ILE A 61 -1.28 -14.17 -3.83
CA ILE A 61 0.06 -13.60 -4.04
C ILE A 61 0.88 -13.74 -2.76
N THR A 62 2.18 -13.48 -2.85
CA THR A 62 3.08 -13.37 -1.69
C THR A 62 3.84 -12.06 -1.77
N LEU A 63 3.76 -11.24 -0.72
CA LEU A 63 4.60 -10.04 -0.57
C LEU A 63 5.71 -10.32 0.43
N TYR A 64 6.88 -9.74 0.17
CA TYR A 64 8.02 -9.77 1.06
C TYR A 64 8.50 -8.35 1.34
N ASN A 65 8.51 -7.98 2.62
CA ASN A 65 9.23 -6.80 3.09
C ASN A 65 10.73 -7.07 3.00
N CYS A 66 11.39 -6.36 2.09
CA CYS A 66 12.85 -6.33 1.93
C CYS A 66 13.37 -4.93 2.27
N GLY A 67 12.73 -4.24 3.22
CA GLY A 67 13.20 -2.97 3.76
C GLY A 67 14.22 -3.17 4.88
N ILE A 68 15.28 -2.35 4.89
CA ILE A 68 16.26 -2.29 5.99
C ILE A 68 16.46 -0.83 6.39
N GLY A 69 16.35 -0.55 7.69
CA GLY A 69 16.46 0.81 8.22
C GLY A 69 17.86 1.38 8.01
N GLY A 70 17.95 2.61 7.50
CA GLY A 70 19.23 3.27 7.22
C GLY A 70 19.82 2.99 5.84
N ASP A 71 19.27 2.05 5.07
CA ASP A 71 19.79 1.74 3.74
C ASP A 71 19.77 2.97 2.81
N MET A 72 20.88 3.13 2.09
CA MET A 72 20.99 3.87 0.83
C MET A 72 21.06 2.86 -0.32
N ALA A 73 21.06 3.33 -1.58
CA ALA A 73 21.19 2.47 -2.76
C ALA A 73 22.37 1.47 -2.65
N GLY A 74 23.55 1.91 -2.24
CA GLY A 74 24.72 1.02 -2.07
C GLY A 74 24.52 -0.09 -1.03
N GLY A 75 23.78 0.17 0.05
CA GLY A 75 23.43 -0.86 1.04
C GLY A 75 22.47 -1.90 0.48
N MET A 76 21.46 -1.45 -0.29
CA MET A 76 20.51 -2.33 -0.97
C MET A 76 21.20 -3.23 -1.99
N LEU A 77 22.14 -2.68 -2.77
CA LEU A 77 22.96 -3.42 -3.74
C LEU A 77 23.61 -4.64 -3.10
N GLN A 78 24.25 -4.46 -1.95
CA GLN A 78 25.03 -5.50 -1.28
C GLN A 78 24.19 -6.67 -0.75
N ARG A 79 22.87 -6.49 -0.60
CA ARG A 79 21.95 -7.53 -0.10
C ARG A 79 20.94 -8.03 -1.14
N LEU A 80 21.06 -7.63 -2.41
CA LEU A 80 20.16 -8.10 -3.47
C LEU A 80 20.12 -9.63 -3.53
N THR A 81 21.28 -10.29 -3.54
CA THR A 81 21.34 -11.75 -3.64
C THR A 81 20.76 -12.43 -2.40
N THR A 82 21.18 -12.02 -1.21
CA THR A 82 20.87 -12.74 0.04
C THR A 82 19.49 -12.40 0.61
N ASP A 83 18.96 -11.21 0.35
CA ASP A 83 17.67 -10.77 0.87
C ASP A 83 16.57 -10.58 -0.20
N VAL A 84 16.91 -10.41 -1.47
CA VAL A 84 15.89 -10.15 -2.51
C VAL A 84 15.75 -11.36 -3.42
N PHE A 85 16.82 -11.73 -4.14
CA PHE A 85 16.80 -12.82 -5.11
C PHE A 85 16.65 -14.20 -4.44
N SER A 86 17.09 -14.36 -3.19
CA SER A 86 16.86 -15.56 -2.39
C SER A 86 15.38 -15.90 -2.19
N LYS A 87 14.49 -14.92 -2.33
CA LYS A 87 13.02 -15.09 -2.26
C LYS A 87 12.40 -15.44 -3.63
N ASP A 88 13.23 -15.56 -4.66
CA ASP A 88 12.87 -15.86 -6.05
C ASP A 88 11.70 -14.98 -6.58
N PRO A 89 11.73 -13.65 -6.43
CA PRO A 89 10.59 -12.79 -6.78
C PRO A 89 10.24 -12.87 -8.27
N THR A 90 8.95 -12.76 -8.58
CA THR A 90 8.42 -12.51 -9.94
C THR A 90 8.26 -11.03 -10.23
N ILE A 91 8.24 -10.20 -9.18
CA ILE A 91 8.16 -8.74 -9.27
C ILE A 91 9.03 -8.13 -8.17
N ILE A 92 9.84 -7.13 -8.53
CA ILE A 92 10.68 -6.37 -7.60
C ILE A 92 10.24 -4.92 -7.64
N PHE A 93 9.82 -4.40 -6.49
CA PHE A 93 9.55 -2.99 -6.25
C PHE A 93 10.78 -2.44 -5.53
N LEU A 94 11.43 -1.42 -6.07
CA LEU A 94 12.62 -0.80 -5.49
C LEU A 94 12.37 0.68 -5.19
N THR A 95 12.55 1.10 -3.93
CA THR A 95 12.44 2.50 -3.51
C THR A 95 13.63 2.94 -2.66
N PHE A 96 14.20 4.11 -2.96
CA PHE A 96 15.32 4.71 -2.24
C PHE A 96 15.37 6.23 -2.49
N GLY A 97 16.27 6.95 -1.80
CA GLY A 97 16.45 8.40 -1.94
C GLY A 97 16.42 9.16 -0.60
N MET A 98 15.64 8.69 0.37
CA MET A 98 15.51 9.37 1.66
C MET A 98 16.84 9.43 2.42
N ASN A 99 17.56 8.31 2.56
CA ASN A 99 18.88 8.31 3.20
C ASN A 99 19.97 8.81 2.24
N ASP A 100 19.86 8.45 0.95
CA ASP A 100 20.82 8.80 -0.08
C ASP A 100 21.05 10.32 -0.19
N SER A 101 19.99 11.11 0.02
CA SER A 101 20.02 12.58 -0.06
C SER A 101 20.83 13.24 1.06
N GLY A 102 21.10 12.58 2.19
CA GLY A 102 21.77 13.17 3.35
C GLY A 102 20.82 13.87 4.33
N TYR A 103 21.34 14.39 5.45
CA TYR A 103 20.56 14.99 6.53
C TYR A 103 21.22 16.29 7.03
N ALA A 104 22.08 16.21 8.04
CA ALA A 104 22.68 17.39 8.69
C ALA A 104 23.58 18.20 7.73
N GLU A 105 24.02 17.61 6.62
CA GLU A 105 24.76 18.27 5.54
C GLU A 105 24.00 19.46 4.94
N PHE A 106 22.67 19.44 4.96
CA PHE A 106 21.85 20.56 4.49
C PHE A 106 21.93 21.81 5.37
N LEU A 107 22.53 21.70 6.56
CA LEU A 107 22.76 22.83 7.47
C LEU A 107 24.14 23.48 7.27
N GLN A 108 24.96 22.95 6.36
CA GLN A 108 26.30 23.47 6.06
C GLN A 108 26.26 24.51 4.94
N SER A 109 27.26 25.40 4.90
CA SER A 109 27.35 26.47 3.88
C SER A 109 27.55 25.96 2.45
N ASN A 110 28.15 24.77 2.30
CA ASN A 110 28.36 24.09 1.02
C ASN A 110 27.29 23.00 0.75
N SER A 111 26.09 23.12 1.33
CA SER A 111 25.02 22.11 1.22
C SER A 111 24.65 21.74 -0.21
N ASN A 112 24.66 22.68 -1.16
CA ASN A 112 24.41 22.39 -2.58
C ASN A 112 25.46 21.44 -3.19
N GLU A 113 26.75 21.66 -2.89
CA GLU A 113 27.83 20.78 -3.36
C GLU A 113 27.72 19.38 -2.73
N LEU A 114 27.39 19.31 -1.44
CA LEU A 114 27.17 18.05 -0.74
C LEU A 114 25.96 17.29 -1.30
N ALA A 115 24.87 18.00 -1.63
CA ALA A 115 23.69 17.43 -2.28
C ALA A 115 24.04 16.88 -3.68
N ASP A 116 24.85 17.59 -4.47
CA ASP A 116 25.33 17.12 -5.77
C ASP A 116 26.15 15.84 -5.65
N LYS A 117 27.06 15.77 -4.67
CA LYS A 117 27.84 14.56 -4.36
C LYS A 117 26.94 13.39 -3.94
N ASN A 118 25.93 13.65 -3.11
CA ASN A 118 24.97 12.65 -2.66
C ASN A 118 24.15 12.08 -3.83
N VAL A 119 23.65 12.93 -4.73
CA VAL A 119 22.94 12.50 -5.95
C VAL A 119 23.85 11.69 -6.86
N ALA A 120 25.09 12.14 -7.07
CA ALA A 120 26.06 11.42 -7.90
C ALA A 120 26.40 10.03 -7.33
N ARG A 121 26.62 9.92 -6.01
CA ARG A 121 26.82 8.63 -5.32
C ARG A 121 25.60 7.73 -5.48
N SER A 122 24.41 8.24 -5.17
CA SER A 122 23.16 7.47 -5.26
C SER A 122 22.91 6.96 -6.67
N HIS A 123 23.18 7.79 -7.69
CA HIS A 123 23.06 7.39 -9.08
C HIS A 123 24.07 6.30 -9.46
N LYS A 124 25.33 6.43 -9.04
CA LYS A 124 26.36 5.40 -9.29
C LYS A 124 26.00 4.06 -8.66
N ASP A 125 25.55 4.06 -7.40
CA ASP A 125 25.11 2.84 -6.73
C ASP A 125 23.87 2.23 -7.41
N TYR A 126 22.95 3.09 -7.86
CA TYR A 126 21.78 2.65 -8.59
C TYR A 126 22.12 2.05 -9.97
N GLN A 127 23.14 2.54 -10.68
CA GLN A 127 23.60 1.92 -11.92
C GLN A 127 24.05 0.47 -11.70
N LEU A 128 24.73 0.19 -10.59
CA LEU A 128 25.11 -1.19 -10.23
C LEU A 128 23.88 -2.04 -9.88
N ILE A 129 22.89 -1.47 -9.17
CA ILE A 129 21.61 -2.16 -8.93
C ILE A 129 20.89 -2.43 -10.25
N GLU A 130 20.86 -1.47 -11.16
CA GLU A 130 20.24 -1.57 -12.47
C GLU A 130 20.85 -2.72 -13.28
N GLU A 131 22.17 -2.88 -13.27
CA GLU A 131 22.86 -4.02 -13.88
C GLU A 131 22.40 -5.36 -13.27
N GLU A 132 22.37 -5.48 -11.95
CA GLU A 132 21.95 -6.69 -11.25
C GLU A 132 20.49 -7.04 -11.51
N LEU A 133 19.59 -6.05 -11.44
CA LEU A 133 18.17 -6.23 -11.76
C LEU A 133 17.99 -6.60 -13.24
N THR A 134 18.76 -6.00 -14.13
CA THR A 134 18.80 -6.38 -15.55
C THR A 134 19.16 -7.85 -15.67
N ARG A 135 20.27 -8.30 -15.09
CA ARG A 135 20.70 -9.72 -15.10
C ARG A 135 19.63 -10.65 -14.52
N TYR A 136 18.88 -10.23 -13.50
CA TYR A 136 17.80 -11.02 -12.90
C TYR A 136 16.52 -11.03 -13.75
N ARG A 137 16.51 -11.82 -14.85
CA ARG A 137 15.39 -11.84 -15.84
C ARG A 137 14.06 -12.38 -15.32
N LYS A 138 14.04 -13.09 -14.19
CA LYS A 138 12.83 -13.75 -13.65
C LYS A 138 11.75 -12.78 -13.16
N ALA A 139 12.12 -11.55 -12.80
CA ALA A 139 11.19 -10.57 -12.26
C ALA A 139 10.88 -9.42 -13.22
N LYS A 140 9.66 -8.89 -13.13
CA LYS A 140 9.33 -7.52 -13.57
C LYS A 140 9.89 -6.53 -12.55
N LYS A 141 10.26 -5.33 -13.02
CA LYS A 141 10.85 -4.29 -12.18
C LYS A 141 9.94 -3.09 -12.15
N VAL A 142 9.78 -2.55 -10.96
CA VAL A 142 9.05 -1.30 -10.72
C VAL A 142 9.90 -0.45 -9.79
N ILE A 143 10.30 0.72 -10.28
CA ILE A 143 10.99 1.71 -9.47
C ILE A 143 9.94 2.62 -8.85
N ILE A 144 10.06 2.89 -7.55
CA ILE A 144 9.16 3.76 -6.81
C ILE A 144 9.99 4.88 -6.21
N SER A 145 9.68 6.13 -6.53
CA SER A 145 10.34 7.24 -5.84
C SER A 145 10.01 7.20 -4.34
N SER A 146 10.93 7.64 -3.49
CA SER A 146 10.67 7.71 -2.05
C SER A 146 9.45 8.59 -1.75
N SER A 147 8.74 8.33 -0.65
CA SER A 147 7.89 9.38 -0.06
C SER A 147 8.74 10.62 0.25
N PRO A 148 8.15 11.82 0.23
CA PRO A 148 8.91 13.06 0.33
C PRO A 148 9.47 13.27 1.73
N TYR A 149 10.44 14.17 1.85
CA TYR A 149 10.77 14.83 3.10
C TYR A 149 9.96 16.12 3.21
N ASP A 150 9.20 16.31 4.29
CA ASP A 150 8.32 17.47 4.44
C ASP A 150 9.05 18.68 5.05
N GLU A 151 9.55 19.55 4.17
CA GLU A 151 10.21 20.81 4.55
C GLU A 151 9.25 21.88 5.07
N THR A 152 7.93 21.73 4.85
CA THR A 152 6.97 22.84 4.96
C THR A 152 6.04 22.73 6.17
N ALA A 153 5.85 21.54 6.74
CA ALA A 153 5.07 21.37 7.96
C ALA A 153 5.68 22.15 9.15
N LYS A 154 4.85 22.84 9.93
CA LYS A 154 5.25 23.55 11.15
C LYS A 154 5.25 22.60 12.36
N ILE A 155 6.16 21.64 12.36
CA ILE A 155 6.35 20.66 13.44
C ILE A 155 7.71 20.85 14.13
N SER A 156 7.88 20.27 15.32
CA SER A 156 9.09 20.46 16.15
C SER A 156 10.36 19.86 15.57
N ALA A 157 10.25 18.86 14.68
CA ALA A 157 11.40 18.26 14.03
C ALA A 157 12.17 19.28 13.17
N PRO A 158 13.52 19.22 13.16
CA PRO A 158 14.35 20.16 12.39
C PRO A 158 14.06 20.04 10.90
N VAL A 159 14.18 21.16 10.19
CA VAL A 159 14.08 21.23 8.72
C VAL A 159 15.48 21.12 8.12
N TYR A 160 15.63 20.30 7.09
CA TYR A 160 16.80 20.22 6.22
C TYR A 160 16.46 20.86 4.87
N PRO A 161 16.76 22.17 4.68
CA PRO A 161 16.35 22.89 3.48
C PRO A 161 16.97 22.30 2.21
N GLY A 162 16.16 22.04 1.18
CA GLY A 162 16.61 21.47 -0.09
C GLY A 162 16.79 19.94 -0.10
N LYS A 163 16.53 19.26 1.01
CA LYS A 163 16.56 17.78 1.08
C LYS A 163 15.54 17.15 0.13
N ASN A 164 14.30 17.64 0.11
CA ASN A 164 13.26 17.12 -0.78
C ASN A 164 13.55 17.43 -2.25
N ASN A 165 14.19 18.56 -2.56
CA ASN A 165 14.70 18.84 -3.90
C ASN A 165 15.76 17.81 -4.34
N THR A 166 16.61 17.38 -3.41
CA THR A 166 17.60 16.32 -3.65
C THR A 166 16.91 14.96 -3.89
N ILE A 167 15.87 14.65 -3.12
CA ILE A 167 15.03 13.45 -3.34
C ILE A 167 14.35 13.49 -4.72
N LEU A 168 13.85 14.66 -5.16
CA LEU A 168 13.27 14.83 -6.50
C LEU A 168 14.29 14.57 -7.62
N ARG A 169 15.53 15.05 -7.48
CA ARG A 169 16.61 14.75 -8.43
C ARG A 169 16.92 13.25 -8.51
N ILE A 170 16.85 12.56 -7.37
CA ILE A 170 16.98 11.09 -7.33
C ILE A 170 15.80 10.41 -8.05
N ALA A 171 14.58 10.88 -7.79
CA ALA A 171 13.38 10.39 -8.48
C ALA A 171 13.44 10.60 -10.00
N ASP A 172 14.08 11.67 -10.46
CA ASP A 172 14.19 11.98 -11.88
C ASP A 172 15.11 11.01 -12.63
N PHE A 173 16.29 10.67 -12.09
CA PHE A 173 17.13 9.64 -12.72
C PHE A 173 16.52 8.24 -12.61
N GLN A 174 15.82 7.93 -11.50
CA GLN A 174 15.06 6.69 -11.34
C GLN A 174 14.00 6.56 -12.45
N ARG A 175 13.24 7.63 -12.71
CA ARG A 175 12.22 7.68 -13.77
C ARG A 175 12.84 7.52 -15.15
N ALA A 176 13.95 8.22 -15.43
CA ALA A 176 14.64 8.14 -16.72
C ALA A 176 15.18 6.72 -16.99
N SER A 177 15.79 6.09 -15.98
CA SER A 177 16.23 4.69 -16.05
C SER A 177 15.07 3.72 -16.25
N ALA A 178 13.98 3.86 -15.49
CA ALA A 178 12.82 3.00 -15.64
C ALA A 178 12.22 3.09 -17.06
N LEU A 179 12.14 4.29 -17.63
CA LEU A 179 11.72 4.48 -19.03
C LEU A 179 12.68 3.80 -20.00
N THR A 180 13.99 3.98 -19.83
CA THR A 180 15.04 3.39 -20.69
C THR A 180 15.00 1.87 -20.69
N ASN A 181 14.79 1.26 -19.53
CA ASN A 181 14.74 -0.19 -19.36
C ASN A 181 13.34 -0.80 -19.56
N GLN A 182 12.34 0.01 -19.90
CA GLN A 182 10.93 -0.40 -19.99
C GLN A 182 10.40 -1.04 -18.69
N TRP A 183 10.84 -0.52 -17.55
CA TRP A 183 10.37 -0.88 -16.23
C TRP A 183 9.18 0.00 -15.80
N GLY A 184 8.44 -0.47 -14.80
CA GLY A 184 7.42 0.34 -14.16
C GLY A 184 8.05 1.49 -13.37
N PHE A 185 7.36 2.63 -13.30
CA PHE A 185 7.72 3.74 -12.42
C PHE A 185 6.49 4.26 -11.69
N ILE A 186 6.61 4.47 -10.37
CA ILE A 186 5.58 5.06 -9.51
C ILE A 186 6.20 6.26 -8.78
N ASP A 187 5.60 7.44 -8.92
CA ASP A 187 6.02 8.63 -8.16
C ASP A 187 5.20 8.73 -6.87
N LEU A 188 5.87 8.69 -5.72
CA LEU A 188 5.27 8.99 -4.41
C LEU A 188 5.66 10.38 -3.90
N THR A 189 6.79 10.93 -4.36
CA THR A 189 7.35 12.18 -3.87
C THR A 189 6.41 13.34 -4.20
N ARG A 190 6.13 13.54 -5.49
CA ARG A 190 5.34 14.69 -5.98
C ARG A 190 3.89 14.67 -5.48
N PRO A 191 3.13 13.58 -5.61
CA PRO A 191 1.73 13.61 -5.21
C PRO A 191 1.55 13.74 -3.69
N ILE A 192 2.43 13.15 -2.87
CA ILE A 192 2.35 13.30 -1.41
C ILE A 192 2.77 14.71 -0.99
N THR A 193 3.78 15.32 -1.63
CA THR A 193 4.12 16.74 -1.40
C THR A 193 2.91 17.64 -1.70
N ALA A 194 2.18 17.40 -2.79
CA ALA A 194 0.98 18.16 -3.13
C ALA A 194 -0.12 18.01 -2.07
N LEU A 195 -0.33 16.81 -1.52
CA LEU A 195 -1.28 16.58 -0.43
C LEU A 195 -0.84 17.29 0.86
N ASN A 196 0.44 17.23 1.23
CA ASN A 196 0.98 17.93 2.39
C ASN A 196 0.73 19.44 2.27
N LEU A 197 1.11 20.06 1.15
CA LEU A 197 0.90 21.49 0.92
C LEU A 197 -0.58 21.87 0.99
N LYS A 198 -1.47 21.07 0.39
CA LYS A 198 -2.91 21.29 0.46
C LYS A 198 -3.44 21.20 1.89
N GLY A 199 -3.00 20.22 2.67
CA GLY A 199 -3.44 20.09 4.05
C GLY A 199 -2.87 21.16 4.97
N GLN A 200 -1.65 21.62 4.70
CA GLN A 200 -0.98 22.69 5.44
C GLN A 200 -1.66 24.06 5.29
N GLN A 201 -2.44 24.26 4.22
CA GLN A 201 -3.31 25.44 4.09
C GLN A 201 -4.44 25.45 5.13
N GLN A 202 -4.85 24.29 5.65
CA GLN A 202 -5.91 24.15 6.65
C GLN A 202 -5.36 23.99 8.08
N ASP A 203 -4.26 23.26 8.21
CA ASP A 203 -3.55 23.03 9.47
C ASP A 203 -2.05 23.03 9.17
N SER A 204 -1.35 24.10 9.56
CA SER A 204 0.07 24.24 9.23
C SER A 204 0.98 23.13 9.81
N THR A 205 0.49 22.32 10.75
CA THR A 205 1.21 21.18 11.32
C THR A 205 0.93 19.87 10.57
N PHE A 206 -0.02 19.86 9.63
CA PHE A 206 -0.40 18.69 8.86
C PHE A 206 0.77 18.14 8.04
N THR A 207 0.93 16.83 8.08
CA THR A 207 1.90 16.11 7.25
C THR A 207 1.54 14.62 7.17
N LEU A 208 1.73 14.03 5.99
CA LEU A 208 1.67 12.58 5.75
C LEU A 208 3.03 11.88 5.94
N THR A 209 4.08 12.61 6.33
CA THR A 209 5.44 12.07 6.51
C THR A 209 5.81 11.92 7.99
N GLY A 210 4.80 11.89 8.87
CA GLY A 210 4.95 11.68 10.31
C GLY A 210 5.68 12.80 11.06
N LYS A 211 5.98 12.54 12.33
CA LYS A 211 6.46 13.54 13.30
C LYS A 211 7.87 14.06 13.04
N ASP A 212 8.65 13.32 12.26
CA ASP A 212 10.05 13.61 11.97
C ASP A 212 10.29 14.10 10.53
N ARG A 213 9.21 14.34 9.78
CA ARG A 213 9.21 14.74 8.35
C ARG A 213 9.69 13.64 7.40
N ILE A 214 9.98 12.44 7.89
CA ILE A 214 10.64 11.36 7.15
C ILE A 214 9.76 10.11 7.08
N HIS A 215 9.29 9.63 8.23
CA HIS A 215 8.61 8.34 8.36
C HIS A 215 7.10 8.56 8.45
N PRO A 216 6.33 8.21 7.39
CA PRO A 216 4.88 8.26 7.44
C PRO A 216 4.29 7.52 8.64
N ASP A 217 3.15 8.01 9.13
CA ASP A 217 2.27 7.25 10.03
C ASP A 217 1.25 6.45 9.19
N VAL A 218 0.30 5.76 9.82
CA VAL A 218 -0.66 4.88 9.15
C VAL A 218 -1.53 5.56 8.08
N ASP A 219 -1.84 6.84 8.23
CA ASP A 219 -2.52 7.64 7.22
C ASP A 219 -1.63 7.88 5.99
N GLY A 220 -0.36 8.23 6.21
CA GLY A 220 0.62 8.39 5.14
C GLY A 220 0.91 7.07 4.41
N TYR A 221 0.98 5.95 5.12
CA TYR A 221 1.11 4.63 4.48
C TYR A 221 -0.13 4.24 3.68
N LEU A 222 -1.35 4.62 4.09
CA LEU A 222 -2.55 4.42 3.29
C LEU A 222 -2.52 5.31 2.03
N ALA A 223 -2.02 6.56 2.12
CA ALA A 223 -1.81 7.42 0.96
C ALA A 223 -0.78 6.84 -0.04
N MET A 224 0.34 6.30 0.45
CA MET A 224 1.30 5.60 -0.41
C MET A 224 0.66 4.40 -1.11
N THR A 225 -0.11 3.59 -0.36
CA THR A 225 -0.83 2.43 -0.91
C THR A 225 -1.81 2.85 -1.99
N TYR A 226 -2.57 3.92 -1.77
CA TYR A 226 -3.48 4.51 -2.76
C TYR A 226 -2.77 4.85 -4.07
N PHE A 227 -1.63 5.54 -4.03
CA PHE A 227 -0.89 5.88 -5.26
C PHE A 227 -0.31 4.64 -5.95
N ILE A 228 0.11 3.62 -5.21
CA ILE A 228 0.57 2.35 -5.79
C ILE A 228 -0.59 1.63 -6.49
N LEU A 229 -1.74 1.48 -5.84
CA LEU A 229 -2.94 0.86 -6.43
C LEU A 229 -3.43 1.64 -7.66
N LYS A 230 -3.37 2.97 -7.61
CA LYS A 230 -3.72 3.84 -8.73
C LYS A 230 -2.76 3.67 -9.90
N ALA A 231 -1.45 3.58 -9.65
CA ALA A 231 -0.46 3.27 -10.68
C ALA A 231 -0.64 1.86 -11.26
N GLN A 232 -1.17 0.93 -10.47
CA GLN A 232 -1.61 -0.39 -10.94
C GLN A 232 -2.90 -0.34 -11.76
N GLY A 233 -3.52 0.83 -11.97
CA GLY A 233 -4.74 0.98 -12.76
C GLY A 233 -5.98 0.34 -12.14
N LEU A 234 -5.99 0.19 -10.82
CA LEU A 234 -7.10 -0.44 -10.07
C LEU A 234 -8.17 0.57 -9.63
N ALA A 235 -7.98 1.85 -9.93
CA ALA A 235 -8.92 2.90 -9.55
C ALA A 235 -10.23 2.78 -10.33
N GLY A 236 -11.34 2.77 -9.62
CA GLY A 236 -12.70 2.70 -10.17
C GLY A 236 -13.28 1.29 -10.22
N ASP A 237 -12.50 0.24 -9.92
CA ASP A 237 -13.00 -1.13 -9.76
C ASP A 237 -13.78 -1.23 -8.43
N PRO A 238 -15.12 -1.39 -8.46
CA PRO A 238 -15.92 -1.39 -7.24
C PRO A 238 -15.74 -2.71 -6.47
N VAL A 239 -15.92 -2.66 -5.15
CA VAL A 239 -16.12 -3.87 -4.34
C VAL A 239 -17.35 -4.60 -4.89
N ALA A 240 -18.47 -3.88 -5.03
CA ALA A 240 -19.65 -4.30 -5.77
C ALA A 240 -20.54 -3.11 -6.13
N ARG A 241 -21.43 -3.28 -7.12
CA ARG A 241 -22.55 -2.35 -7.34
C ARG A 241 -23.84 -3.12 -7.52
N VAL A 242 -24.87 -2.78 -6.74
CA VAL A 242 -26.21 -3.34 -6.81
C VAL A 242 -27.19 -2.22 -7.13
N GLY A 243 -28.02 -2.43 -8.15
CA GLY A 243 -29.08 -1.52 -8.55
C GLY A 243 -30.43 -2.25 -8.60
N ILE A 244 -31.38 -1.82 -7.77
CA ILE A 244 -32.74 -2.38 -7.72
C ILE A 244 -33.75 -1.28 -8.04
N ASP A 245 -34.68 -1.60 -8.94
CA ASP A 245 -35.90 -0.84 -9.17
C ASP A 245 -37.06 -1.59 -8.50
N VAL A 246 -37.54 -0.99 -7.40
CA VAL A 246 -38.59 -1.57 -6.56
C VAL A 246 -39.94 -1.56 -7.27
N GLN A 247 -40.26 -0.54 -8.08
CA GLN A 247 -41.54 -0.48 -8.79
C GLN A 247 -41.60 -1.51 -9.92
N GLY A 248 -40.48 -1.67 -10.64
CA GLY A 248 -40.34 -2.67 -11.68
C GLY A 248 -40.00 -4.08 -11.18
N ALA A 249 -39.84 -4.27 -9.86
CA ALA A 249 -39.39 -5.51 -9.22
C ALA A 249 -38.19 -6.17 -9.92
N LYS A 250 -37.18 -5.36 -10.29
CA LYS A 250 -36.05 -5.80 -11.13
C LYS A 250 -34.71 -5.35 -10.59
N VAL A 251 -33.68 -6.17 -10.83
CA VAL A 251 -32.28 -5.80 -10.66
C VAL A 251 -31.81 -5.17 -11.98
N PHE A 252 -31.51 -3.86 -11.97
CA PHE A 252 -31.00 -3.17 -13.16
C PHE A 252 -29.46 -3.10 -13.21
N GLN A 253 -28.78 -3.40 -12.10
CA GLN A 253 -27.32 -3.45 -12.03
C GLN A 253 -26.82 -4.50 -11.03
N SER A 254 -25.82 -5.28 -11.44
CA SER A 254 -25.09 -6.24 -10.59
C SER A 254 -23.64 -6.32 -11.09
N ALA A 255 -22.76 -5.48 -10.54
CA ALA A 255 -21.34 -5.44 -10.91
C ALA A 255 -20.47 -6.02 -9.78
N ASN A 256 -19.55 -6.92 -10.13
CA ASN A 256 -18.68 -7.65 -9.19
C ASN A 256 -19.44 -8.41 -8.07
N CYS A 257 -20.68 -8.77 -8.34
CA CYS A 257 -21.54 -9.54 -7.44
C CYS A 257 -22.63 -10.28 -8.21
N THR A 258 -23.30 -11.20 -7.52
CA THR A 258 -24.56 -11.82 -7.95
C THR A 258 -25.67 -11.39 -7.01
N VAL A 259 -26.78 -10.92 -7.58
CA VAL A 259 -28.04 -10.66 -6.87
C VAL A 259 -29.06 -11.69 -7.33
N SER A 260 -29.73 -12.35 -6.38
CA SER A 260 -30.74 -13.37 -6.68
C SER A 260 -31.90 -13.32 -5.68
N LYS A 261 -32.97 -14.08 -5.98
CA LYS A 261 -34.17 -14.17 -5.13
C LYS A 261 -34.74 -12.81 -4.71
N LEU A 262 -34.77 -11.85 -5.64
CA LEU A 262 -35.42 -10.56 -5.39
C LEU A 262 -36.91 -10.79 -5.13
N SER A 263 -37.38 -10.34 -3.98
CA SER A 263 -38.78 -10.29 -3.57
C SER A 263 -39.10 -8.86 -3.16
N VAL A 264 -40.15 -8.30 -3.74
CA VAL A 264 -40.63 -6.95 -3.44
C VAL A 264 -42.06 -7.04 -2.93
N SER A 265 -42.32 -6.45 -1.77
CA SER A 265 -43.65 -6.29 -1.20
C SER A 265 -43.80 -4.90 -0.58
N PRO A 266 -45.02 -4.47 -0.22
CA PRO A 266 -45.22 -3.20 0.47
C PRO A 266 -44.50 -3.08 1.82
N SER A 267 -44.22 -4.20 2.48
CA SER A 267 -43.64 -4.24 3.83
C SER A 267 -42.15 -4.59 3.88
N HIS A 268 -41.57 -5.10 2.78
CA HIS A 268 -40.14 -5.39 2.70
C HIS A 268 -39.68 -5.59 1.25
N ILE A 269 -38.44 -5.23 0.98
CA ILE A 269 -37.66 -5.69 -0.18
C ILE A 269 -36.60 -6.64 0.34
N ARG A 270 -36.50 -7.83 -0.25
CA ARG A 270 -35.52 -8.85 0.14
C ARG A 270 -34.80 -9.40 -1.08
N PHE A 271 -33.52 -9.67 -0.96
CA PHE A 271 -32.74 -10.37 -1.98
C PHE A 271 -31.51 -11.02 -1.38
N HIS A 272 -30.98 -12.02 -2.09
CA HIS A 272 -29.68 -12.58 -1.80
C HIS A 272 -28.60 -11.81 -2.54
N TYR A 273 -27.50 -11.52 -1.86
CA TYR A 273 -26.34 -10.81 -2.37
C TYR A 273 -25.06 -11.61 -2.12
N LEU A 274 -24.32 -11.92 -3.20
CA LEU A 274 -23.01 -12.55 -3.12
C LEU A 274 -21.99 -11.69 -3.86
N ALA A 275 -21.10 -11.02 -3.13
CA ALA A 275 -19.99 -10.26 -3.71
C ALA A 275 -18.87 -11.18 -4.21
N ASN A 276 -18.05 -10.69 -5.13
CA ASN A 276 -16.78 -11.34 -5.51
C ASN A 276 -15.57 -10.78 -4.77
N ALA A 277 -15.77 -9.70 -4.00
CA ALA A 277 -14.76 -9.00 -3.19
C ALA A 277 -15.33 -8.66 -1.81
N LEU A 278 -14.44 -8.54 -0.82
CA LEU A 278 -14.75 -7.94 0.48
C LEU A 278 -14.40 -6.45 0.46
N PRO A 279 -15.05 -5.60 1.28
CA PRO A 279 -14.60 -4.23 1.47
C PRO A 279 -13.20 -4.19 2.06
N PHE A 280 -12.44 -3.13 1.79
CA PHE A 280 -11.17 -2.86 2.45
C PHE A 280 -11.44 -2.32 3.86
N PRO A 281 -11.00 -3.01 4.92
CA PRO A 281 -11.17 -2.55 6.29
C PRO A 281 -10.15 -1.45 6.59
N ILE A 282 -10.61 -0.29 7.01
CA ILE A 282 -9.77 0.87 7.31
C ILE A 282 -9.75 1.05 8.81
N ASP A 283 -8.55 1.04 9.40
CA ASP A 283 -8.38 1.26 10.83
C ASP A 283 -8.85 2.68 11.22
N THR A 284 -9.78 2.73 12.17
CA THR A 284 -10.37 3.95 12.73
C THR A 284 -9.94 4.20 14.18
N ALA A 285 -9.10 3.34 14.77
CA ALA A 285 -8.67 3.45 16.15
C ALA A 285 -7.22 3.95 16.27
N PHE A 286 -6.94 4.64 17.37
CA PHE A 286 -5.56 4.93 17.75
C PHE A 286 -4.93 3.65 18.31
N SER A 287 -3.68 3.38 17.93
CA SER A 287 -2.85 2.37 18.59
C SER A 287 -1.76 3.07 19.40
N SER A 288 -1.18 2.39 20.40
CA SER A 288 -0.07 2.95 21.19
C SER A 288 1.18 3.27 20.35
N TRP A 289 1.27 2.72 19.14
CA TRP A 289 2.40 2.87 18.22
C TRP A 289 2.17 3.95 17.15
N ASN A 290 0.93 4.43 16.98
CA ASN A 290 0.54 5.34 15.91
C ASN A 290 -0.03 6.63 16.49
N SER A 291 0.33 7.76 15.90
CA SER A 291 -0.19 9.08 16.29
C SER A 291 -1.35 9.57 15.43
N ARG A 292 -1.67 8.82 14.38
CA ARG A 292 -2.78 9.04 13.45
C ARG A 292 -3.61 7.77 13.29
N ARG A 293 -4.79 7.89 12.70
CA ARG A 293 -5.61 6.75 12.26
C ARG A 293 -5.47 6.61 10.74
N ALA A 294 -5.50 5.39 10.21
CA ALA A 294 -5.47 5.20 8.75
C ALA A 294 -6.63 5.95 8.06
N SER A 295 -7.79 6.02 8.72
CA SER A 295 -8.96 6.78 8.25
C SER A 295 -8.71 8.29 8.07
N ASP A 296 -7.72 8.88 8.74
CA ASP A 296 -7.43 10.31 8.61
C ASP A 296 -6.96 10.68 7.17
N ALA A 297 -6.41 9.70 6.44
CA ALA A 297 -6.03 9.87 5.02
C ALA A 297 -7.25 10.12 4.11
N LEU A 298 -8.43 9.62 4.46
CA LEU A 298 -9.63 9.66 3.61
C LEU A 298 -10.12 11.08 3.31
N LYS A 299 -9.70 12.08 4.10
CA LYS A 299 -9.96 13.50 3.82
C LYS A 299 -9.19 13.99 2.59
N TRP A 300 -8.07 13.36 2.26
CA TRP A 300 -7.08 13.84 1.28
C TRP A 300 -7.02 13.00 0.02
N ILE A 301 -7.38 11.71 0.11
CA ILE A 301 -7.42 10.77 -1.02
C ILE A 301 -8.84 10.23 -1.22
N PRO A 302 -9.32 10.08 -2.46
CA PRO A 302 -10.64 9.52 -2.76
C PRO A 302 -10.65 7.97 -2.65
N PHE A 303 -10.05 7.41 -1.61
CA PHE A 303 -9.87 5.95 -1.48
C PHE A 303 -11.22 5.20 -1.44
N MET A 304 -12.21 5.75 -0.73
CA MET A 304 -13.54 5.14 -0.67
C MET A 304 -14.23 5.09 -2.04
N GLU A 305 -14.06 6.12 -2.86
CA GLU A 305 -14.68 6.16 -4.18
C GLU A 305 -13.93 5.29 -5.20
N GLU A 306 -12.59 5.37 -5.19
CA GLU A 306 -11.75 4.71 -6.19
C GLU A 306 -11.43 3.24 -5.88
N PHE A 307 -11.41 2.81 -4.61
CA PHE A 307 -10.92 1.49 -4.21
C PHE A 307 -11.81 0.74 -3.21
N ASN A 308 -12.77 1.40 -2.57
CA ASN A 308 -13.57 0.80 -1.51
C ASN A 308 -15.06 1.15 -1.62
N ASN A 309 -15.63 0.86 -2.80
CA ASN A 309 -16.99 1.25 -3.17
C ASN A 309 -17.89 0.01 -3.30
N GLU A 310 -18.70 -0.27 -2.28
CA GLU A 310 -19.73 -1.32 -2.25
C GLU A 310 -21.12 -0.67 -2.35
N ARG A 311 -21.50 -0.23 -3.55
CA ARG A 311 -22.62 0.70 -3.75
C ARG A 311 -23.96 0.00 -3.93
N PHE A 312 -24.95 0.37 -3.13
CA PHE A 312 -26.34 -0.11 -3.23
C PHE A 312 -27.25 1.04 -3.61
N ILE A 313 -27.86 0.96 -4.79
CA ILE A 313 -28.81 1.92 -5.35
C ILE A 313 -30.20 1.28 -5.38
N ILE A 314 -31.13 1.81 -4.59
CA ILE A 314 -32.47 1.26 -4.45
C ILE A 314 -33.48 2.35 -4.82
N SER A 315 -34.03 2.24 -6.01
CA SER A 315 -34.91 3.22 -6.63
C SER A 315 -36.38 2.77 -6.58
N GLY A 316 -37.31 3.71 -6.75
CA GLY A 316 -38.75 3.41 -6.76
C GLY A 316 -39.38 3.19 -5.37
N LEU A 317 -38.64 3.43 -4.29
CA LEU A 317 -39.14 3.43 -2.93
C LEU A 317 -40.18 4.55 -2.72
N LYS A 318 -41.18 4.29 -1.87
CA LYS A 318 -42.10 5.33 -1.41
C LYS A 318 -41.36 6.31 -0.51
N LYS A 319 -41.91 7.52 -0.35
CA LYS A 319 -41.36 8.51 0.57
C LYS A 319 -41.36 7.94 1.99
N GLY A 320 -40.20 7.94 2.63
CA GLY A 320 -40.01 7.48 4.01
C GLY A 320 -38.56 7.12 4.29
N ASP A 321 -38.35 6.60 5.49
CA ASP A 321 -37.09 6.03 5.96
C ASP A 321 -37.16 4.51 5.97
N TYR A 322 -36.02 3.88 5.74
CA TYR A 322 -35.91 2.45 5.57
C TYR A 322 -34.76 1.90 6.39
N LEU A 323 -35.04 0.84 7.15
CA LEU A 323 -34.04 0.06 7.84
C LEU A 323 -33.44 -0.97 6.87
N LEU A 324 -32.12 -0.92 6.70
CA LEU A 324 -31.36 -1.99 6.05
C LEU A 324 -30.98 -3.03 7.10
N ARG A 325 -31.29 -4.30 6.82
CA ARG A 325 -30.78 -5.45 7.55
C ARG A 325 -29.95 -6.35 6.65
N ILE A 326 -28.94 -6.99 7.23
CA ILE A 326 -28.14 -8.02 6.57
C ILE A 326 -28.09 -9.25 7.49
N ASN A 327 -28.62 -10.38 7.02
CA ASN A 327 -28.82 -11.60 7.80
C ASN A 327 -29.55 -11.36 9.14
N GLY A 328 -30.55 -10.47 9.13
CA GLY A 328 -31.30 -10.10 10.33
C GLY A 328 -30.66 -9.00 11.19
N ASP A 329 -29.36 -8.71 11.05
CA ASP A 329 -28.69 -7.63 11.78
C ASP A 329 -29.10 -6.25 11.25
N SER A 330 -29.51 -5.33 12.13
CA SER A 330 -29.74 -3.92 11.77
C SER A 330 -28.43 -3.23 11.42
N ILE A 331 -28.31 -2.76 10.18
CA ILE A 331 -27.10 -2.06 9.70
C ILE A 331 -27.23 -0.55 9.88
N GLY A 332 -28.35 0.01 9.45
CA GLY A 332 -28.60 1.45 9.53
C GLY A 332 -29.92 1.85 8.88
N VAL A 333 -30.26 3.12 9.03
CA VAL A 333 -31.49 3.71 8.50
C VAL A 333 -31.12 4.78 7.47
N TRP A 334 -31.79 4.74 6.32
CA TRP A 334 -31.62 5.72 5.25
C TRP A 334 -32.96 6.13 4.68
N SER A 335 -33.05 7.37 4.22
CA SER A 335 -34.23 7.82 3.49
C SER A 335 -34.29 7.17 2.09
N HIS A 336 -35.49 7.09 1.54
CA HIS A 336 -35.70 6.70 0.14
C HIS A 336 -34.82 7.49 -0.85
N GLN A 337 -34.54 8.77 -0.59
CA GLN A 337 -33.67 9.60 -1.43
C GLN A 337 -32.21 9.17 -1.33
N GLN A 338 -31.71 8.90 -0.13
CA GLN A 338 -30.34 8.42 0.07
C GLN A 338 -30.13 7.04 -0.58
N LEU A 339 -31.11 6.14 -0.44
CA LEU A 339 -31.10 4.84 -1.08
C LEU A 339 -31.18 4.94 -2.61
N ALA A 340 -32.00 5.84 -3.15
CA ALA A 340 -32.09 6.08 -4.59
C ALA A 340 -30.82 6.74 -5.17
N GLN A 341 -30.14 7.59 -4.41
CA GLN A 341 -28.83 8.15 -4.78
C GLN A 341 -27.71 7.10 -4.68
N GLY A 342 -27.88 6.16 -3.74
CA GLY A 342 -26.99 5.05 -3.50
C GLY A 342 -26.11 5.24 -2.27
N ILE A 343 -26.10 4.22 -1.41
CA ILE A 343 -25.27 4.14 -0.20
C ILE A 343 -24.05 3.25 -0.45
N ASN A 344 -22.93 3.54 0.22
CA ASN A 344 -21.73 2.69 0.18
C ASN A 344 -21.66 1.82 1.44
N LEU A 345 -21.87 0.51 1.31
CA LEU A 345 -21.83 -0.44 2.42
C LEU A 345 -20.42 -0.62 2.99
N ALA A 346 -19.37 -0.30 2.24
CA ALA A 346 -18.00 -0.33 2.75
C ALA A 346 -17.72 0.74 3.83
N LEU A 347 -18.65 1.70 4.04
CA LEU A 347 -18.60 2.63 5.17
C LEU A 347 -19.24 2.05 6.45
N GLN A 348 -19.96 0.93 6.35
CA GLN A 348 -20.74 0.36 7.45
C GLN A 348 -19.96 -0.79 8.09
N THR A 349 -19.21 -0.45 9.14
CA THR A 349 -18.29 -1.36 9.83
C THR A 349 -18.99 -2.52 10.55
N ASN A 350 -20.30 -2.39 10.79
CA ASN A 350 -21.15 -3.40 11.38
C ASN A 350 -21.70 -4.42 10.39
N THR A 351 -21.46 -4.31 9.07
CA THR A 351 -21.91 -5.34 8.11
C THR A 351 -21.14 -6.66 8.30
N PRO A 352 -21.77 -7.83 8.07
CA PRO A 352 -21.09 -9.11 8.21
C PRO A 352 -19.82 -9.24 7.36
N GLN A 353 -19.85 -8.74 6.11
CA GLN A 353 -18.70 -8.76 5.22
C GLN A 353 -17.57 -7.80 5.65
N TYR A 354 -17.88 -6.66 6.28
CA TYR A 354 -16.85 -5.78 6.84
C TYR A 354 -16.20 -6.41 8.07
N ARG A 355 -16.99 -7.03 8.97
CA ARG A 355 -16.46 -7.78 10.11
C ARG A 355 -15.56 -8.94 9.66
N GLN A 356 -15.92 -9.62 8.58
CA GLN A 356 -15.07 -10.62 7.95
C GLN A 356 -13.75 -10.01 7.46
N ALA A 357 -13.81 -8.89 6.73
CA ALA A 357 -12.62 -8.21 6.24
C ALA A 357 -11.70 -7.73 7.38
N GLU A 358 -12.27 -7.18 8.46
CA GLU A 358 -11.54 -6.73 9.65
C GLU A 358 -10.77 -7.88 10.32
N ALA A 359 -11.35 -9.08 10.40
CA ALA A 359 -10.62 -10.25 10.87
C ALA A 359 -9.39 -10.57 10.01
N LEU A 360 -9.45 -10.37 8.69
CA LEU A 360 -8.29 -10.53 7.80
C LEU A 360 -7.24 -9.44 8.01
N ARG A 361 -7.67 -8.20 8.29
CA ARG A 361 -6.76 -7.09 8.62
C ARG A 361 -5.94 -7.41 9.86
N ILE A 362 -6.59 -7.88 10.92
CA ILE A 362 -5.94 -8.26 12.17
C ILE A 362 -4.92 -9.38 11.93
N LEU A 363 -5.31 -10.45 11.21
CA LEU A 363 -4.37 -11.52 10.85
C LEU A 363 -3.19 -11.02 10.00
N ASN A 364 -3.41 -10.05 9.11
CA ASN A 364 -2.34 -9.47 8.30
C ASN A 364 -1.41 -8.56 9.11
N GLU A 365 -1.92 -7.86 10.12
CA GLU A 365 -1.10 -7.11 11.07
C GLU A 365 -0.22 -8.05 11.92
N ASP A 366 -0.77 -9.16 12.42
CA ASP A 366 0.00 -10.18 13.14
C ASP A 366 1.11 -10.78 12.25
N ARG A 367 0.79 -11.07 10.99
CA ARG A 367 1.77 -11.51 9.99
C ARG A 367 2.87 -10.46 9.78
N TRP A 368 2.50 -9.18 9.66
CA TRP A 368 3.45 -8.07 9.51
C TRP A 368 4.36 -7.92 10.74
N MET A 369 3.83 -8.08 11.96
CA MET A 369 4.61 -8.04 13.20
C MET A 369 5.67 -9.15 13.27
N LEU A 370 5.38 -10.35 12.78
CA LEU A 370 6.37 -11.42 12.65
C LEU A 370 7.43 -11.10 11.60
N GLU A 371 7.01 -10.51 10.47
CA GLU A 371 7.92 -10.08 9.42
C GLU A 371 8.89 -8.99 9.94
N MET A 372 8.41 -8.08 10.79
CA MET A 372 9.22 -7.07 11.47
C MET A 372 10.30 -7.67 12.37
N LYS A 373 10.00 -8.73 13.13
CA LYS A 373 11.02 -9.46 13.93
C LYS A 373 12.13 -9.99 13.03
N LEU A 374 11.74 -10.59 11.90
CA LEU A 374 12.67 -11.10 10.92
C LEU A 374 13.51 -9.97 10.30
N ARG A 375 12.90 -8.82 9.96
CA ARG A 375 13.64 -7.65 9.48
C ARG A 375 14.61 -7.11 10.52
N GLY A 376 14.27 -7.16 11.82
CA GLY A 376 15.20 -6.77 12.88
C GLY A 376 16.44 -7.67 12.98
N TYR A 377 16.29 -8.99 12.77
CA TYR A 377 17.44 -9.88 12.60
C TYR A 377 18.30 -9.45 11.41
N TYR A 378 17.70 -9.26 10.23
CA TYR A 378 18.44 -8.86 9.03
C TYR A 378 19.05 -7.47 9.14
N TRP A 379 18.49 -6.57 9.95
CA TRP A 379 19.09 -5.28 10.22
C TRP A 379 20.46 -5.43 10.86
N ILE A 380 20.61 -6.26 11.90
CA ILE A 380 21.91 -6.54 12.53
C ILE A 380 22.87 -7.17 11.53
N GLN A 381 22.38 -8.10 10.69
CA GLN A 381 23.22 -8.72 9.67
C GLN A 381 23.81 -7.69 8.69
N TYR A 382 22.96 -6.88 8.09
CA TYR A 382 23.39 -5.98 7.01
C TYR A 382 23.98 -4.65 7.50
N MET A 383 23.48 -4.09 8.59
CA MET A 383 23.89 -2.77 9.08
C MET A 383 25.00 -2.83 10.13
N TYR A 384 25.23 -3.98 10.75
CA TYR A 384 26.27 -4.14 11.78
C TYR A 384 27.33 -5.17 11.40
N PHE A 385 26.94 -6.42 11.11
CA PHE A 385 27.92 -7.50 10.90
C PHE A 385 28.58 -7.54 9.54
N ARG A 386 27.95 -6.99 8.50
CA ARG A 386 28.52 -6.95 7.15
C ARG A 386 29.93 -6.35 7.15
N ASP A 387 30.08 -5.17 7.73
CA ASP A 387 31.34 -4.41 7.70
C ASP A 387 32.40 -5.01 8.65
N LYS A 388 31.98 -5.97 9.50
CA LYS A 388 32.84 -6.78 10.37
C LYS A 388 33.26 -8.12 9.74
N GLY A 389 32.74 -8.46 8.56
CA GLY A 389 32.95 -9.78 7.96
C GLY A 389 32.26 -10.91 8.71
N MET A 390 31.23 -10.61 9.51
CA MET A 390 30.51 -11.55 10.38
C MET A 390 29.11 -11.87 9.85
N LEU A 391 28.84 -11.59 8.58
CA LEU A 391 27.51 -11.75 7.99
C LEU A 391 27.03 -13.21 8.11
N PHE A 392 25.88 -13.39 8.75
CA PHE A 392 25.25 -14.69 9.06
C PHE A 392 26.10 -15.63 9.93
N ASN A 393 27.17 -15.13 10.53
CA ASN A 393 27.91 -15.85 11.55
C ASN A 393 27.17 -15.71 12.90
N ASP A 394 26.12 -16.50 13.09
CA ASP A 394 25.22 -16.48 14.25
C ASP A 394 25.82 -17.23 15.48
N ASP A 395 27.14 -17.13 15.70
CA ASP A 395 27.87 -17.86 16.74
C ASP A 395 27.87 -17.13 18.11
N PRO A 396 28.33 -17.77 19.20
CA PRO A 396 28.40 -17.10 20.52
C PRO A 396 29.25 -15.83 20.55
N ALA A 397 30.26 -15.70 19.68
CA ALA A 397 31.09 -14.50 19.61
C ALA A 397 30.32 -13.33 18.99
N ALA A 398 29.52 -13.58 17.96
CA ALA A 398 28.61 -12.58 17.38
C ALA A 398 27.54 -12.13 18.38
N VAL A 399 26.98 -13.06 19.17
CA VAL A 399 26.04 -12.72 20.25
C VAL A 399 26.69 -11.83 21.30
N ALA A 400 27.91 -12.14 21.73
CA ALA A 400 28.63 -11.31 22.69
C ALA A 400 28.95 -9.91 22.12
N ASP A 401 29.38 -9.84 20.86
CA ASP A 401 29.73 -8.58 20.20
C ASP A 401 28.53 -7.63 20.07
N VAL A 402 27.39 -8.11 19.56
CA VAL A 402 26.19 -7.28 19.41
C VAL A 402 25.59 -6.86 20.75
N THR A 403 25.66 -7.73 21.77
CA THR A 403 25.14 -7.41 23.11
C THR A 403 25.96 -6.30 23.75
N ARG A 404 27.28 -6.34 23.58
CA ARG A 404 28.19 -5.27 24.02
C ARG A 404 27.93 -3.97 23.26
N GLU A 405 27.78 -4.04 21.96
CA GLU A 405 27.49 -2.85 21.13
C GLU A 405 26.17 -2.17 21.50
N ALA A 406 25.15 -2.96 21.82
CA ALA A 406 23.84 -2.46 22.20
C ALA A 406 23.86 -1.54 23.43
N THR A 407 24.91 -1.59 24.27
CA THR A 407 25.01 -0.68 25.43
C THR A 407 25.36 0.75 25.05
N HIS A 408 25.86 0.99 23.84
CA HIS A 408 26.29 2.31 23.38
C HIS A 408 25.74 2.71 22.01
N ASN A 409 25.11 1.79 21.27
CA ASN A 409 24.52 2.05 19.97
C ASN A 409 23.01 1.79 20.01
N ILE A 410 22.23 2.88 20.01
CA ILE A 410 20.76 2.82 20.12
C ILE A 410 20.10 2.04 18.98
N TYR A 411 20.70 2.04 17.78
CA TYR A 411 20.15 1.32 16.64
C TYR A 411 20.37 -0.18 16.79
N VAL A 412 21.54 -0.59 17.30
CA VAL A 412 21.81 -1.99 17.63
C VAL A 412 20.93 -2.43 18.81
N ALA A 413 20.78 -1.60 19.83
CA ALA A 413 19.89 -1.85 20.97
C ALA A 413 18.44 -2.09 20.52
N ALA A 414 17.92 -1.27 19.59
CA ALA A 414 16.55 -1.40 19.07
C ALA A 414 16.28 -2.73 18.34
N HIS A 415 17.33 -3.40 17.86
CA HIS A 415 17.21 -4.69 17.16
C HIS A 415 17.75 -5.88 17.96
N LEU A 416 18.33 -5.63 19.15
CA LEU A 416 18.99 -6.65 19.95
C LEU A 416 18.07 -7.82 20.27
N GLU A 417 16.86 -7.57 20.77
CA GLU A 417 15.92 -8.63 21.13
C GLU A 417 15.61 -9.54 19.93
N ASN A 418 15.36 -8.94 18.76
CA ASN A 418 15.06 -9.67 17.54
C ASN A 418 16.27 -10.49 17.07
N TYR A 419 17.48 -9.97 17.20
CA TYR A 419 18.68 -10.74 16.89
C TYR A 419 18.95 -11.86 17.90
N LEU A 420 18.85 -11.60 19.21
CA LEU A 420 19.05 -12.62 20.24
C LEU A 420 18.10 -13.79 20.10
N LYS A 421 16.87 -13.57 19.59
CA LYS A 421 15.98 -14.67 19.23
C LYS A 421 16.32 -15.24 17.84
N GLY A 422 16.54 -14.37 16.88
CA GLY A 422 16.68 -14.69 15.47
C GLY A 422 18.01 -15.30 15.07
N HIS A 423 19.09 -15.22 15.86
CA HIS A 423 20.36 -15.85 15.54
C HIS A 423 20.23 -17.39 15.47
N HIS A 424 19.27 -17.96 16.19
CA HIS A 424 18.89 -19.36 16.02
C HIS A 424 18.06 -19.54 14.73
N LYS A 425 18.61 -20.26 13.75
CA LYS A 425 17.91 -20.54 12.48
C LYS A 425 16.53 -21.18 12.69
N ALA A 426 16.39 -22.11 13.63
CA ALA A 426 15.10 -22.75 13.93
C ALA A 426 14.02 -21.75 14.37
N VAL A 427 14.39 -20.68 15.08
CA VAL A 427 13.46 -19.61 15.47
C VAL A 427 13.02 -18.81 14.25
N ARG A 428 13.95 -18.48 13.33
CA ARG A 428 13.60 -17.80 12.07
C ARG A 428 12.68 -18.65 11.20
N ASP A 429 12.97 -19.95 11.08
CA ASP A 429 12.13 -20.90 10.34
C ASP A 429 10.72 -20.96 10.97
N GLY A 430 10.63 -20.91 12.31
CA GLY A 430 9.36 -20.81 13.04
C GLY A 430 8.56 -19.55 12.72
N TRP A 431 9.18 -18.36 12.73
CA TRP A 431 8.51 -17.11 12.34
C TRP A 431 8.01 -17.17 10.89
N ILE A 432 8.80 -17.75 9.98
CA ILE A 432 8.40 -17.92 8.58
C ILE A 432 7.20 -18.85 8.45
N ALA A 433 7.21 -20.00 9.15
CA ALA A 433 6.09 -20.94 9.15
C ALA A 433 4.81 -20.32 9.72
N GLU A 434 4.92 -19.52 10.78
CA GLU A 434 3.79 -18.82 11.39
C GLU A 434 3.20 -17.75 10.45
N MET A 435 4.05 -16.95 9.79
CA MET A 435 3.60 -16.01 8.75
C MET A 435 2.87 -16.73 7.61
N GLN A 436 3.37 -17.89 7.17
CA GLN A 436 2.71 -18.70 6.14
C GLN A 436 1.36 -19.25 6.63
N ALA A 437 1.27 -19.69 7.89
CA ALA A 437 0.03 -20.18 8.49
C ALA A 437 -1.03 -19.07 8.58
N LEU A 438 -0.65 -17.86 9.01
CA LEU A 438 -1.54 -16.69 9.02
C LEU A 438 -2.00 -16.33 7.61
N THR A 439 -1.09 -16.32 6.64
CA THR A 439 -1.41 -16.08 5.22
C THR A 439 -2.39 -17.13 4.68
N ASN A 440 -2.19 -18.41 5.01
CA ASN A 440 -3.11 -19.50 4.65
C ASN A 440 -4.50 -19.28 5.25
N LYS A 441 -4.57 -18.91 6.54
CA LYS A 441 -5.85 -18.60 7.22
C LYS A 441 -6.56 -17.43 6.55
N ILE A 442 -5.83 -16.38 6.16
CA ILE A 442 -6.42 -15.23 5.45
C ILE A 442 -7.05 -15.69 4.13
N TYR A 443 -6.32 -16.39 3.27
CA TYR A 443 -6.86 -16.86 1.97
C TYR A 443 -7.95 -17.93 2.08
N ALA A 444 -7.99 -18.68 3.18
CA ALA A 444 -9.10 -19.60 3.46
C ALA A 444 -10.37 -18.85 3.88
N ASN A 445 -10.24 -17.70 4.55
CA ASN A 445 -11.35 -16.94 5.11
C ASN A 445 -11.70 -15.67 4.34
N ASN A 446 -11.07 -15.39 3.20
CA ASN A 446 -11.32 -14.16 2.42
C ASN A 446 -12.43 -14.27 1.37
N LYS A 447 -13.09 -15.44 1.25
CA LYS A 447 -14.19 -15.62 0.29
C LYS A 447 -15.44 -14.91 0.81
N PRO A 448 -16.04 -13.96 0.06
CA PRO A 448 -17.32 -13.41 0.44
C PRO A 448 -18.37 -14.51 0.58
N ARG A 449 -19.26 -14.34 1.55
CA ARG A 449 -20.38 -15.26 1.79
C ARG A 449 -21.66 -14.62 1.26
N GLN A 450 -22.60 -15.44 0.81
CA GLN A 450 -23.93 -14.95 0.44
C GLN A 450 -24.60 -14.34 1.67
N GLN A 451 -25.16 -13.14 1.50
CA GLN A 451 -25.89 -12.39 2.49
C GLN A 451 -27.36 -12.31 2.10
N GLU A 452 -28.27 -12.37 3.07
CA GLU A 452 -29.66 -11.99 2.90
C GLU A 452 -29.81 -10.49 3.23
N ILE A 453 -30.21 -9.71 2.24
CA ILE A 453 -30.44 -8.27 2.38
C ILE A 453 -31.93 -8.02 2.54
N GLU A 454 -32.30 -7.22 3.52
CA GLU A 454 -33.67 -6.76 3.73
C GLU A 454 -33.70 -5.23 3.84
N ILE A 455 -34.65 -4.60 3.15
CA ILE A 455 -34.93 -3.17 3.25
C ILE A 455 -36.39 -3.04 3.69
N VAL A 456 -36.58 -2.54 4.90
CA VAL A 456 -37.88 -2.51 5.57
C VAL A 456 -38.30 -1.04 5.76
N PRO A 457 -39.47 -0.61 5.25
CA PRO A 457 -39.97 0.72 5.53
C PRO A 457 -40.17 0.86 7.04
N LEU A 458 -39.62 1.92 7.61
CA LEU A 458 -40.03 2.37 8.94
C LEU A 458 -41.36 3.07 8.74
N THR A 459 -42.42 2.56 9.38
CA THR A 459 -43.70 3.24 9.44
C THR A 459 -43.46 4.65 9.98
N PRO A 460 -44.09 5.70 9.41
CA PRO A 460 -44.21 6.98 10.11
C PRO A 460 -44.82 6.81 11.50
#